data_AF-A0A381DIN9-F1
#
_entry.id   AF-A0A381DIN9-F1
#
_cell.length_a   1.000
_cell.length_b   1.000
_cell.length_c   1.000
_cell.angle_alpha   90.00
_cell.angle_beta   90.00
_cell.angle_gamma   90.00
#
_symmetry.space_group_name_H-M   'P 1'
#
loop_
_entity.id
_entity.type
_entity.pdbx_description
1 polymer ?
#
loop_
_entity_poly.entity_id
_entity_poly.type
_entity_poly.pdbx_seq_one_letter_code
_entity_poly.pdbx_strand_id
1 'polypeptide(L)'
;MIVVKKDFVPEYTKSYHYGKKLTSGKAYYLKDDNGNTYYASKYYVDKYLNVDLSKIPDLTTSLISMTANENSINKTHTGNRNKFNHDKSNAITYIILRQEKLIEYNLSYEPLKKYYDKYIRDGNLDDKDINHIINIEKRAKQRNSKLSLYNLRTCYAYEFILKRTLNYLEQNQKTNGVKFITSLISYLRKNYTLSENQIKGLENWLDYLPKDLKESKLMNFQN
;
A
#
# COMPACT_ATOMS: atom_id res chain seq x y z
N MET A 1 -16.41 5.38 -15.14
CA MET A 1 -15.37 5.37 -14.07
C MET A 1 -15.09 3.94 -13.65
N ILE A 2 -13.81 3.57 -13.59
CA ILE A 2 -13.33 2.26 -13.14
C ILE A 2 -12.46 2.41 -11.89
N VAL A 3 -12.47 1.42 -11.00
CA VAL A 3 -11.56 1.36 -9.85
C VAL A 3 -10.28 0.66 -10.28
N VAL A 4 -9.13 1.31 -10.06
CA VAL A 4 -7.83 0.81 -10.54
C VAL A 4 -7.05 0.11 -9.41
N LYS A 5 -6.93 0.78 -8.26
CA LYS A 5 -6.19 0.30 -7.09
C LYS A 5 -6.67 1.02 -5.83
N LYS A 6 -6.32 0.49 -4.67
CA LYS A 6 -6.34 1.20 -3.39
C LYS A 6 -4.91 1.49 -2.96
N ASP A 7 -4.62 2.76 -2.72
CA ASP A 7 -3.26 3.26 -2.50
C ASP A 7 -3.26 4.38 -1.44
N PHE A 8 -2.06 4.78 -1.00
CA PHE A 8 -1.90 5.89 -0.08
C PHE A 8 -2.00 7.23 -0.79
N VAL A 9 -2.62 8.20 -0.12
CA VAL A 9 -2.73 9.61 -0.54
C VAL A 9 -2.43 10.52 0.64
N PRO A 10 -2.03 11.78 0.43
CA PRO A 10 -1.99 12.75 1.51
C PRO A 10 -3.36 12.89 2.18
N GLU A 11 -3.40 13.02 3.49
CA GLU A 11 -4.65 13.00 4.28
C GLU A 11 -5.55 14.24 4.07
N TYR A 12 -5.04 15.26 3.36
CA TYR A 12 -5.82 16.41 2.90
C TYR A 12 -6.48 16.18 1.52
N THR A 13 -6.25 15.05 0.87
CA THR A 13 -6.83 14.71 -0.44
C THR A 13 -8.35 14.65 -0.33
N LYS A 14 -9.05 15.37 -1.21
CA LYS A 14 -10.51 15.39 -1.23
C LYS A 14 -11.06 14.19 -1.99
N SER A 15 -12.11 13.57 -1.44
CA SER A 15 -12.87 12.53 -2.14
C SER A 15 -13.72 13.14 -3.24
N TYR A 16 -13.74 12.48 -4.41
CA TYR A 16 -14.44 12.88 -5.63
C TYR A 16 -15.89 13.34 -5.41
N HIS A 17 -16.66 12.58 -4.64
CA HIS A 17 -18.11 12.79 -4.58
C HIS A 17 -18.59 13.65 -3.41
N TYR A 18 -17.83 13.72 -2.32
CA TYR A 18 -18.27 14.43 -1.10
C TYR A 18 -17.40 15.64 -0.74
N GLY A 19 -16.29 15.87 -1.43
CA GLY A 19 -15.32 16.93 -1.09
C GLY A 19 -14.66 16.78 0.29
N LYS A 20 -15.07 15.79 1.09
CA LYS A 20 -14.48 15.45 2.39
C LYS A 20 -13.06 14.92 2.21
N LYS A 21 -12.20 15.26 3.16
CA LYS A 21 -10.80 14.81 3.19
C LYS A 21 -10.73 13.31 3.47
N LEU A 22 -9.79 12.63 2.82
CA LEU A 22 -9.46 11.23 3.02
C LEU A 22 -8.43 11.12 4.15
N THR A 23 -8.89 11.38 5.37
CA THR A 23 -8.06 11.60 6.56
C THR A 23 -7.25 10.37 7.01
N SER A 24 -7.66 9.17 6.63
CA SER A 24 -6.89 7.94 6.85
C SER A 24 -5.67 7.79 5.93
N GLY A 25 -5.50 8.72 4.97
CA GLY A 25 -4.43 8.66 3.97
C GLY A 25 -4.58 7.52 2.98
N LYS A 26 -5.76 6.90 2.86
CA LYS A 26 -6.05 5.81 1.91
C LYS A 26 -7.13 6.21 0.93
N ALA A 27 -6.98 5.86 -0.34
CA ALA A 27 -7.97 6.13 -1.38
C ALA A 27 -8.07 4.99 -2.37
N TYR A 28 -9.28 4.79 -2.91
CA TYR A 28 -9.45 4.13 -4.18
C TYR A 28 -9.14 5.11 -5.30
N TYR A 29 -8.27 4.70 -6.22
CA TYR A 29 -7.95 5.43 -7.43
C TYR A 29 -8.97 5.06 -8.49
N LEU A 30 -9.69 6.06 -8.97
CA LEU A 30 -10.67 5.93 -10.04
C LEU A 30 -10.10 6.52 -11.32
N LYS A 31 -10.40 5.90 -12.45
CA LYS A 31 -10.09 6.43 -13.78
C LYS A 31 -11.39 6.65 -14.55
N ASP A 32 -11.56 7.82 -15.16
CA ASP A 32 -12.65 8.05 -16.10
C ASP A 32 -12.27 7.60 -17.52
N ASP A 33 -13.20 7.76 -18.45
CA ASP A 33 -13.04 7.29 -19.83
C ASP A 33 -12.04 8.16 -20.62
N ASN A 34 -11.75 9.37 -20.14
CA ASN A 34 -10.74 10.29 -20.68
C ASN A 34 -9.34 10.03 -20.08
N GLY A 35 -9.25 9.13 -19.09
CA GLY A 35 -8.03 8.78 -18.40
C GLY A 35 -7.66 9.66 -17.20
N ASN A 36 -8.53 10.58 -16.78
CA ASN A 36 -8.33 11.39 -15.59
C ASN A 36 -8.42 10.54 -14.32
N THR A 37 -7.59 10.86 -13.34
CA THR A 37 -7.56 10.15 -12.04
C THR A 37 -8.34 10.92 -10.98
N TYR A 38 -9.18 10.20 -10.24
CA TYR A 38 -9.93 10.72 -9.10
C TYR A 38 -9.72 9.84 -7.87
N TYR A 39 -9.96 10.39 -6.68
CA TYR A 39 -9.78 9.68 -5.41
C TYR A 39 -11.11 9.47 -4.70
N ALA A 40 -11.39 8.25 -4.26
CA ALA A 40 -12.63 7.90 -3.61
C ALA A 40 -12.41 7.22 -2.26
N SER A 41 -13.31 7.48 -1.32
CA SER A 41 -13.40 6.70 -0.09
C SER A 41 -14.00 5.32 -0.38
N LYS A 42 -13.79 4.36 0.52
CA LYS A 42 -14.45 3.05 0.44
C LYS A 42 -15.98 3.19 0.34
N TYR A 43 -16.56 4.07 1.15
CA TYR A 43 -17.99 4.34 1.13
C TYR A 43 -18.50 4.76 -0.26
N TYR A 44 -17.76 5.61 -0.98
CA TYR A 44 -18.16 5.99 -2.34
C TYR A 44 -18.14 4.77 -3.28
N VAL A 45 -17.07 3.99 -3.23
CA VAL A 45 -16.95 2.81 -4.09
C VAL A 45 -18.06 1.81 -3.79
N ASP A 46 -18.28 1.44 -2.53
CA ASP A 46 -19.31 0.47 -2.15
C ASP A 46 -20.73 0.92 -2.54
N LYS A 47 -21.01 2.22 -2.39
CA LYS A 47 -22.37 2.75 -2.58
C LYS A 47 -22.71 3.06 -4.03
N TYR A 48 -21.73 3.53 -4.81
CA TYR A 48 -21.98 4.07 -6.14
C TYR A 48 -21.33 3.26 -7.27
N LEU A 49 -20.37 2.38 -6.97
CA LEU A 49 -19.70 1.57 -7.97
C LEU A 49 -20.00 0.08 -7.72
N ASN A 50 -20.57 -0.60 -8.71
CA ASN A 50 -20.80 -2.03 -8.64
C ASN A 50 -19.52 -2.81 -8.99
N VAL A 51 -18.54 -2.80 -8.07
CA VAL A 51 -17.20 -3.36 -8.30
C VAL A 51 -16.84 -4.38 -7.21
N ASP A 52 -16.32 -5.53 -7.65
CA ASP A 52 -15.75 -6.53 -6.76
C ASP A 52 -14.36 -6.09 -6.26
N LEU A 53 -14.33 -5.52 -5.06
CA LEU A 53 -13.10 -5.02 -4.42
C LEU A 53 -12.05 -6.11 -4.17
N SER A 54 -12.42 -7.39 -4.12
CA SER A 54 -11.45 -8.48 -3.90
C SER A 54 -10.47 -8.65 -5.06
N LYS A 55 -10.82 -8.14 -6.24
CA LYS A 55 -9.99 -8.14 -7.46
C LYS A 55 -9.10 -6.89 -7.57
N ILE A 56 -9.36 -5.87 -6.77
CA ILE A 56 -8.67 -4.59 -6.85
C ILE A 56 -7.36 -4.70 -6.05
N PRO A 57 -6.21 -4.33 -6.64
CA PRO A 57 -4.94 -4.27 -5.92
C PRO A 57 -5.04 -3.31 -4.72
N ASP A 58 -4.67 -3.79 -3.54
CA ASP A 58 -4.64 -2.99 -2.31
C ASP A 58 -3.21 -2.91 -1.77
N LEU A 59 -2.61 -1.71 -1.85
CA LEU A 59 -1.27 -1.41 -1.37
C LEU A 59 -1.26 -1.02 0.12
N THR A 60 -2.44 -0.79 0.71
CA THR A 60 -2.58 -0.11 2.01
C THR A 60 -2.79 -1.05 3.19
N THR A 61 -2.83 -2.36 2.96
CA THR A 61 -3.26 -3.35 3.97
C THR A 61 -2.35 -3.41 5.20
N SER A 62 -1.11 -2.95 5.11
CA SER A 62 -0.16 -2.93 6.24
C SER A 62 -0.29 -1.71 7.16
N LEU A 63 -1.21 -0.78 6.87
CA LEU A 63 -1.62 0.31 7.76
C LEU A 63 -3.07 0.06 8.19
N ILE A 64 -3.32 -0.28 9.44
CA ILE A 64 -4.65 -0.64 9.96
C ILE A 64 -5.22 0.56 10.73
N SER A 65 -6.35 1.12 10.30
CA SER A 65 -6.99 2.22 11.05
C SER A 65 -7.71 1.65 12.27
N MET A 66 -7.48 2.20 13.47
CA MET A 66 -8.21 1.79 14.68
C MET A 66 -9.53 2.53 14.89
N THR A 67 -9.77 3.64 14.18
CA THR A 67 -10.96 4.51 14.37
C THR A 67 -12.14 4.22 13.46
N ALA A 68 -11.93 3.49 12.38
CA ALA A 68 -13.01 3.06 11.51
C ALA A 68 -13.46 1.65 11.89
N ASN A 69 -14.77 1.40 11.75
CA ASN A 69 -15.36 0.08 11.55
C ASN A 69 -14.81 -0.62 10.27
N GLU A 70 -13.49 -0.57 10.01
CA GLU A 70 -12.76 -1.56 9.21
C GLU A 70 -12.60 -2.86 10.04
N ASN A 71 -13.63 -3.20 10.82
CA ASN A 71 -13.74 -4.48 11.49
C ASN A 71 -13.90 -5.54 10.40
N SER A 72 -13.00 -6.51 10.48
CA SER A 72 -12.93 -7.76 9.73
C SER A 72 -12.18 -7.72 8.39
N ILE A 73 -10.92 -8.16 8.49
CA ILE A 73 -10.46 -9.24 7.60
C ILE A 73 -11.38 -10.43 7.89
N ASN A 74 -12.61 -10.42 7.36
CA ASN A 74 -13.45 -11.60 7.33
C ASN A 74 -12.78 -12.56 6.34
N LYS A 75 -11.96 -13.47 6.87
CA LYS A 75 -11.62 -14.72 6.18
C LYS A 75 -12.87 -15.58 6.12
N THR A 76 -13.85 -15.20 5.31
CA THR A 76 -14.93 -16.11 4.93
C THR A 76 -14.38 -17.08 3.88
N HIS A 77 -14.10 -18.31 4.30
CA HIS A 77 -13.86 -19.44 3.40
C HIS A 77 -15.08 -19.63 2.50
N THR A 78 -15.05 -19.02 1.32
CA THR A 78 -16.11 -19.10 0.32
C THR A 78 -15.49 -19.36 -1.05
N GLY A 79 -15.29 -20.63 -1.40
CA GLY A 79 -15.07 -21.11 -2.77
C GLY A 79 -13.74 -20.75 -3.46
N ASN A 80 -13.38 -21.54 -4.47
CA ASN A 80 -12.18 -21.34 -5.29
C ASN A 80 -12.15 -19.98 -6.02
N ARG A 81 -13.32 -19.37 -6.34
CA ARG A 81 -13.38 -18.07 -7.04
C ARG A 81 -12.89 -16.90 -6.18
N ASN A 82 -13.22 -16.85 -4.89
CA ASN A 82 -12.76 -15.75 -4.03
C ASN A 82 -11.26 -15.86 -3.75
N LYS A 83 -10.73 -17.08 -3.65
CA LYS A 83 -9.29 -17.31 -3.57
C LYS A 83 -8.57 -16.79 -4.82
N PHE A 84 -9.06 -17.14 -6.01
CA PHE A 84 -8.44 -16.71 -7.26
C PHE A 84 -8.45 -15.18 -7.43
N ASN A 85 -9.57 -14.51 -7.10
CA ASN A 85 -9.64 -13.05 -7.15
C ASN A 85 -8.62 -12.38 -6.21
N HIS A 86 -8.48 -12.92 -5.00
CA HIS A 86 -7.50 -12.45 -4.03
C HIS A 86 -6.06 -12.69 -4.49
N ASP A 87 -5.78 -13.85 -5.08
CA ASP A 87 -4.47 -14.17 -5.67
C ASP A 87 -4.12 -13.21 -6.82
N LYS A 88 -5.12 -12.84 -7.64
CA LYS A 88 -4.97 -11.84 -8.70
C LYS A 88 -4.67 -10.44 -8.16
N SER A 89 -5.46 -9.95 -7.21
CA SER A 89 -5.20 -8.66 -6.55
C SER A 89 -3.80 -8.61 -5.93
N ASN A 90 -3.39 -9.69 -5.26
CA ASN A 90 -2.07 -9.80 -4.64
C ASN A 90 -0.93 -9.82 -5.65
N ALA A 91 -1.04 -10.62 -6.71
CA ALA A 91 -0.03 -10.67 -7.77
C ALA A 91 0.15 -9.30 -8.45
N ILE A 92 -0.94 -8.60 -8.74
CA ILE A 92 -0.88 -7.25 -9.30
C ILE A 92 -0.28 -6.26 -8.28
N THR A 93 -0.67 -6.37 -7.00
CA THR A 93 -0.05 -5.55 -5.95
C THR A 93 1.46 -5.77 -5.87
N TYR A 94 1.90 -7.02 -5.99
CA TYR A 94 3.31 -7.40 -5.94
C TYR A 94 4.13 -6.74 -7.05
N ILE A 95 3.63 -6.78 -8.29
CA ILE A 95 4.33 -6.15 -9.42
C ILE A 95 4.34 -4.63 -9.30
N ILE A 96 3.23 -4.00 -8.87
CA ILE A 96 3.17 -2.54 -8.66
C ILE A 96 4.20 -2.13 -7.59
N LEU A 97 4.30 -2.87 -6.49
CA LEU A 97 5.28 -2.57 -5.43
C LEU A 97 6.72 -2.68 -5.96
N ARG A 98 7.04 -3.75 -6.69
CA ARG A 98 8.40 -4.02 -7.19
C ARG A 98 8.83 -3.11 -8.34
N GLN A 99 7.90 -2.67 -9.19
CA GLN A 99 8.21 -1.95 -10.43
C GLN A 99 7.89 -0.45 -10.39
N GLU A 100 6.95 -0.01 -9.54
CA GLU A 100 6.52 1.39 -9.45
C GLU A 100 6.87 1.98 -8.09
N LYS A 101 6.32 1.42 -7.00
CA LYS A 101 6.31 2.10 -5.69
C LYS A 101 7.61 2.04 -4.94
N LEU A 102 8.32 0.92 -5.00
CA LEU A 102 9.58 0.70 -4.30
C LEU A 102 10.76 0.71 -5.29
N ILE A 103 10.66 1.48 -6.38
CA ILE A 103 11.74 1.55 -7.37
C ILE A 103 13.04 2.11 -6.78
N GLU A 104 12.94 3.09 -5.88
CA GLU A 104 14.08 3.66 -5.15
C GLU A 104 14.75 2.67 -4.18
N TYR A 105 14.12 1.52 -3.94
CA TYR A 105 14.67 0.43 -3.13
C TYR A 105 15.54 -0.50 -3.98
N ASN A 106 15.70 -0.24 -5.29
CA ASN A 106 16.39 -1.14 -6.24
C ASN A 106 15.83 -2.58 -6.21
N LEU A 107 14.52 -2.68 -6.01
CA LEU A 107 13.78 -3.95 -5.95
C LEU A 107 13.17 -4.34 -7.30
N SER A 108 13.36 -3.56 -8.36
CA SER A 108 12.89 -3.95 -9.68
C SER A 108 13.53 -5.27 -10.11
N TYR A 109 12.76 -6.07 -10.85
CA TYR A 109 13.18 -7.35 -11.37
C TYR A 109 12.66 -7.53 -12.78
N GLU A 110 13.58 -7.68 -13.72
CA GLU A 110 13.29 -7.65 -15.16
C GLU A 110 12.20 -8.66 -15.58
N PRO A 111 12.17 -9.92 -15.08
CA PRO A 111 11.09 -10.85 -15.42
C PRO A 111 9.68 -10.40 -15.01
N LEU A 112 9.55 -9.47 -14.06
CA LEU A 112 8.27 -8.87 -13.69
C LEU A 112 7.89 -7.67 -14.56
N LYS A 113 8.86 -7.04 -15.24
CA LYS A 113 8.64 -5.82 -16.02
C LYS A 113 7.61 -6.04 -17.13
N LYS A 114 7.70 -7.14 -17.87
CA LYS A 114 6.73 -7.48 -18.93
C LYS A 114 5.28 -7.59 -18.42
N TYR A 115 5.09 -8.07 -17.19
CA TYR A 115 3.76 -8.18 -16.58
C TYR A 115 3.24 -6.84 -16.10
N TYR A 116 4.13 -6.01 -15.56
CA TYR A 116 3.80 -4.64 -15.21
C TYR A 116 3.39 -3.83 -16.46
N ASP A 117 4.20 -3.88 -17.52
CA ASP A 117 3.89 -3.18 -18.77
C ASP A 117 2.57 -3.66 -19.39
N LYS A 118 2.30 -4.97 -19.38
CA LYS A 118 1.02 -5.55 -19.81
C LYS A 118 -0.14 -5.03 -18.94
N TYR A 119 0.00 -5.01 -17.62
CA TYR A 119 -1.02 -4.51 -16.71
C TYR A 119 -1.30 -3.01 -16.91
N ILE A 120 -0.28 -2.18 -17.11
CA ILE A 120 -0.45 -0.74 -17.37
C ILE A 120 -1.19 -0.49 -18.68
N ARG A 121 -0.88 -1.25 -19.73
CA ARG A 121 -1.51 -1.11 -21.04
C ARG A 121 -2.95 -1.63 -21.06
N ASP A 122 -3.17 -2.83 -20.53
CA ASP A 122 -4.42 -3.57 -20.72
C ASP A 122 -5.37 -3.44 -19.52
N GLY A 123 -4.89 -2.87 -18.40
CA GLY A 123 -5.62 -2.75 -17.13
C GLY A 123 -5.86 -4.09 -16.42
N ASN A 124 -5.34 -5.19 -16.97
CA ASN A 124 -5.65 -6.54 -16.50
C ASN A 124 -4.54 -7.54 -16.89
N LEU A 125 -4.52 -8.69 -16.22
CA LEU A 125 -3.65 -9.83 -16.52
C LEU A 125 -4.48 -11.11 -16.59
N ASP A 126 -4.06 -12.04 -17.46
CA ASP A 126 -4.66 -13.35 -17.57
C ASP A 126 -4.15 -14.33 -16.49
N ASP A 127 -4.82 -15.46 -16.36
CA ASP A 127 -4.56 -16.41 -15.28
C ASP A 127 -3.15 -17.04 -15.37
N LYS A 128 -2.59 -17.18 -16.57
CA LYS A 128 -1.24 -17.72 -16.75
C LYS A 128 -0.20 -16.73 -16.23
N ASP A 129 -0.38 -15.46 -16.53
CA ASP A 129 0.47 -14.38 -16.01
C ASP A 129 0.42 -14.30 -14.50
N ILE A 130 -0.78 -14.31 -13.92
CA ILE A 130 -1.00 -14.26 -12.46
C ILE A 130 -0.28 -15.43 -11.78
N ASN A 131 -0.47 -16.65 -12.28
CA ASN A 131 0.21 -17.83 -11.72
C ASN A 131 1.73 -17.73 -11.83
N HIS A 132 2.27 -17.15 -12.90
CA HIS A 132 3.71 -16.98 -13.02
C HIS A 132 4.26 -15.95 -12.03
N ILE A 133 3.56 -14.84 -11.82
CA ILE A 133 3.93 -13.82 -10.82
C ILE A 133 3.94 -14.43 -9.40
N ILE A 134 2.90 -15.20 -9.04
CA ILE A 134 2.82 -15.88 -7.75
C ILE A 134 4.01 -16.83 -7.55
N ASN A 135 4.40 -17.56 -8.59
CA ASN A 135 5.57 -18.43 -8.54
C ASN A 135 6.90 -17.65 -8.40
N ILE A 136 7.01 -16.48 -9.03
CA ILE A 136 8.16 -15.58 -8.84
C ILE A 136 8.22 -15.10 -7.39
N GLU A 137 7.12 -14.59 -6.84
CA GLU A 137 7.04 -14.16 -5.44
C GLU A 137 7.43 -15.30 -4.49
N LYS A 138 6.86 -16.50 -4.69
CA LYS A 138 7.14 -17.68 -3.85
C LYS A 138 8.64 -17.98 -3.80
N ARG A 139 9.31 -17.99 -4.96
CA ARG A 139 10.77 -18.22 -5.05
C ARG A 139 11.57 -17.07 -4.45
N ALA A 140 11.13 -15.83 -4.64
CA ALA A 140 11.79 -14.65 -4.05
C ALA A 140 11.72 -14.69 -2.52
N LYS A 141 10.53 -14.98 -1.95
CA LYS A 141 10.31 -15.13 -0.51
C LYS A 141 11.18 -16.24 0.09
N GLN A 142 11.32 -17.38 -0.59
CA GLN A 142 12.17 -18.48 -0.11
C GLN A 142 13.64 -18.09 0.00
N ARG A 143 14.14 -17.24 -0.91
CA ARG A 143 15.52 -16.75 -0.89
C ARG A 143 15.72 -15.60 0.08
N ASN A 144 14.71 -14.74 0.19
CA ASN A 144 14.72 -13.57 1.06
C ASN A 144 13.27 -13.21 1.43
N SER A 145 12.88 -13.47 2.67
CA SER A 145 11.52 -13.24 3.16
C SER A 145 11.09 -11.78 3.08
N LYS A 146 12.04 -10.83 3.07
CA LYS A 146 11.79 -9.40 2.86
C LYS A 146 11.19 -9.08 1.48
N LEU A 147 11.35 -9.99 0.52
CA LEU A 147 10.76 -9.87 -0.83
C LEU A 147 9.37 -10.49 -0.94
N SER A 148 8.77 -10.94 0.16
CA SER A 148 7.36 -11.35 0.17
C SER A 148 6.44 -10.16 -0.03
N LEU A 149 5.27 -10.36 -0.65
CA LEU A 149 4.26 -9.32 -0.81
C LEU A 149 3.92 -8.65 0.53
N TYR A 150 3.82 -9.45 1.59
CA TYR A 150 3.58 -8.96 2.95
C TYR A 150 4.64 -7.93 3.37
N ASN A 151 5.93 -8.27 3.30
CA ASN A 151 7.00 -7.37 3.72
C ASN A 151 7.17 -6.15 2.81
N LEU A 152 6.86 -6.29 1.52
CA LEU A 152 6.87 -5.14 0.59
C LEU A 152 5.72 -4.16 0.87
N ARG A 153 4.51 -4.66 1.15
CA ARG A 153 3.39 -3.81 1.62
C ARG A 153 3.73 -3.12 2.92
N THR A 154 4.38 -3.84 3.85
CA THR A 154 4.84 -3.27 5.11
C THR A 154 5.91 -2.20 4.89
N CYS A 155 6.91 -2.44 4.03
CA CYS A 155 7.88 -1.40 3.65
C CYS A 155 7.18 -0.15 3.12
N TYR A 156 6.22 -0.33 2.21
CA TYR A 156 5.52 0.78 1.59
C TYR A 156 4.67 1.58 2.61
N ALA A 157 3.99 0.89 3.54
CA ALA A 157 3.25 1.54 4.61
C ALA A 157 4.15 2.31 5.58
N TYR A 158 5.29 1.74 5.99
CA TYR A 158 6.28 2.46 6.80
C TYR A 158 6.85 3.66 6.06
N GLU A 159 7.18 3.53 4.77
CA GLU A 159 7.69 4.67 3.99
C GLU A 159 6.66 5.80 3.90
N PHE A 160 5.38 5.47 3.69
CA PHE A 160 4.31 6.45 3.73
C PHE A 160 4.27 7.19 5.08
N ILE A 161 4.19 6.46 6.20
CA ILE A 161 4.13 7.07 7.54
C ILE A 161 5.38 7.89 7.84
N LEU A 162 6.58 7.37 7.56
CA LEU A 162 7.84 8.08 7.77
C LEU A 162 7.89 9.40 6.97
N LYS A 163 7.46 9.40 5.70
CA LYS A 163 7.41 10.61 4.88
C LYS A 163 6.38 11.62 5.41
N ARG A 164 5.21 11.17 5.88
CA ARG A 164 4.22 12.07 6.50
C ARG A 164 4.77 12.66 7.80
N THR A 165 5.34 11.83 8.67
CA THR A 165 5.93 12.27 9.94
C THR A 165 7.05 13.27 9.70
N LEU A 166 7.95 13.00 8.75
CA LEU A 166 9.02 13.92 8.38
C LEU A 166 8.48 15.31 8.00
N ASN A 167 7.47 15.36 7.13
CA ASN A 167 6.86 16.61 6.69
C ASN A 167 6.28 17.43 7.85
N TYR A 168 5.59 16.78 8.79
CA TYR A 168 5.06 17.45 9.99
C TYR A 168 6.17 17.90 10.93
N LEU A 169 7.23 17.12 11.12
CA LEU A 169 8.36 17.50 11.96
C LEU A 169 9.14 18.69 11.39
N GLU A 170 9.28 18.77 10.07
CA GLU A 170 9.87 19.92 9.36
C GLU A 170 9.06 21.19 9.60
N GLN A 171 7.73 21.13 9.44
CA GLN A 171 6.83 22.26 9.71
C GLN A 171 6.87 22.71 11.18
N ASN A 172 7.08 21.78 12.10
CA ASN A 172 7.17 22.04 13.55
C ASN A 172 8.62 22.27 14.03
N GLN A 173 9.58 22.39 13.12
CA GLN A 173 11.00 22.65 13.40
C GLN A 173 11.64 21.67 14.39
N LYS A 174 11.22 20.40 14.37
CA LYS A 174 11.71 19.34 15.27
C LYS A 174 12.97 18.67 14.71
N THR A 175 14.08 19.41 14.71
CA THR A 175 15.37 19.02 14.11
C THR A 175 15.86 17.62 14.48
N ASN A 176 15.75 17.22 15.76
CA ASN A 176 16.15 15.89 16.22
C ASN A 176 15.26 14.79 15.61
N GLY A 177 13.95 15.02 15.53
CA GLY A 177 13.01 14.10 14.90
C GLY A 177 13.24 14.00 13.40
N VAL A 178 13.47 15.13 12.72
CA VAL A 178 13.82 15.17 11.29
C VAL A 178 15.03 14.30 10.99
N LYS A 179 16.12 14.43 11.77
CA LYS A 179 17.33 13.59 11.61
C LYS A 179 17.03 12.11 11.83
N PHE A 180 16.31 11.78 12.90
CA PHE A 180 15.95 10.40 13.22
C PHE A 180 15.09 9.76 12.14
N ILE A 181 14.00 10.40 11.73
CA ILE A 181 13.09 9.87 10.70
C ILE A 181 13.80 9.74 9.35
N THR A 182 14.65 10.69 8.97
CA THR A 182 15.47 10.59 7.74
C THR A 182 16.40 9.36 7.78
N SER A 183 16.99 9.06 8.94
CA SER A 183 17.82 7.87 9.12
C SER A 183 17.01 6.58 8.98
N LEU A 184 15.76 6.54 9.47
CA LEU A 184 14.87 5.40 9.33
C LEU A 184 14.46 5.17 7.86
N ILE A 185 14.13 6.24 7.12
CA ILE A 185 13.82 6.14 5.69
C ILE A 185 15.00 5.54 4.93
N SER A 186 16.21 6.05 5.21
CA SER A 186 17.44 5.56 4.58
C SER A 186 17.70 4.09 4.92
N TYR A 187 17.51 3.71 6.18
CA TYR A 187 17.66 2.33 6.63
C TYR A 187 16.63 1.40 5.98
N LEU A 188 15.36 1.80 5.94
CA LEU A 188 14.26 1.04 5.34
C LEU A 188 14.52 0.78 3.86
N ARG A 189 14.94 1.81 3.11
CA ARG A 189 15.29 1.70 1.68
C ARG A 189 16.46 0.77 1.42
N LYS A 190 17.44 0.72 2.32
CA LYS A 190 18.61 -0.17 2.17
C LYS A 190 18.32 -1.61 2.60
N ASN A 191 17.53 -1.80 3.66
CA ASN A 191 17.43 -3.08 4.35
C ASN A 191 16.07 -3.78 4.18
N TYR A 192 15.07 -3.09 3.63
CA TYR A 192 13.70 -3.57 3.40
C TYR A 192 13.02 -4.10 4.67
N THR A 193 13.39 -3.52 5.81
CA THR A 193 12.87 -3.84 7.14
C THR A 193 13.26 -2.74 8.13
N LEU A 194 12.63 -2.75 9.30
CA LEU A 194 13.03 -2.02 10.50
C LEU A 194 13.08 -2.99 11.68
N SER A 195 14.00 -2.77 12.61
CA SER A 195 14.05 -3.48 13.88
C SER A 195 12.96 -3.00 14.84
N GLU A 196 12.64 -3.81 15.85
CA GLU A 196 11.67 -3.42 16.88
C GLU A 196 12.06 -2.12 17.60
N ASN A 197 13.36 -1.90 17.84
CA ASN A 197 13.84 -0.66 18.46
C ASN A 197 13.66 0.56 17.54
N GLN A 198 13.83 0.39 16.23
CA GLN A 198 13.55 1.45 15.25
C GLN A 198 12.05 1.77 15.21
N ILE A 199 11.20 0.75 15.26
CA ILE A 199 9.74 0.89 15.28
C ILE A 199 9.27 1.60 16.56
N LYS A 200 9.75 1.18 17.74
CA LYS A 200 9.49 1.87 19.01
C LYS A 200 9.99 3.31 19.00
N GLY A 201 11.15 3.55 18.41
CA GLY A 201 11.69 4.90 18.23
C GLY A 201 10.80 5.80 17.35
N LEU A 202 10.16 5.23 16.32
CA LEU A 202 9.21 5.93 15.46
C LEU A 202 7.94 6.36 16.23
N GLU A 203 7.43 5.52 17.13
CA GLU A 203 6.21 5.79 17.91
C GLU A 203 6.26 7.15 18.64
N ASN A 204 7.44 7.53 19.15
CA ASN A 204 7.67 8.82 19.83
C ASN A 204 7.44 10.06 18.94
N TRP A 205 7.33 9.88 17.63
CA TRP A 205 7.15 10.97 16.67
C TRP A 205 5.79 10.94 15.97
N LEU A 206 4.98 9.89 16.16
CA LEU A 206 3.67 9.77 15.52
C LEU A 206 2.64 10.76 16.08
N ASP A 207 2.89 11.33 17.27
CA ASP A 207 2.02 12.35 17.88
C ASP A 207 1.84 13.62 17.04
N TYR A 208 2.76 13.88 16.10
CA TYR A 208 2.67 15.01 15.17
C TYR A 208 1.75 14.75 13.98
N LEU A 209 1.34 13.50 13.75
CA LEU A 209 0.43 13.15 12.67
C LEU A 209 -1.02 13.52 13.03
N PRO A 210 -1.86 13.77 12.02
CA PRO A 210 -3.30 13.90 12.20
C PRO A 210 -3.90 12.65 12.85
N LYS A 211 -4.97 12.86 13.62
CA LYS A 211 -5.63 11.86 14.47
C LYS A 211 -5.75 10.47 13.82
N ASP A 212 -6.34 10.38 12.63
CA ASP A 212 -6.58 9.09 11.97
C ASP A 212 -5.31 8.33 11.58
N LEU A 213 -4.22 9.05 11.23
CA LEU A 213 -2.93 8.44 10.95
C LEU A 213 -2.19 8.07 12.23
N LYS A 214 -2.25 8.94 13.25
CA LYS A 214 -1.68 8.69 14.59
C LYS A 214 -2.29 7.43 15.23
N GLU A 215 -3.59 7.24 15.08
CA GLU A 215 -4.34 6.09 15.62
C GLU A 215 -4.30 4.88 14.68
N SER A 216 -3.54 4.92 13.58
CA SER A 216 -3.33 3.77 12.72
C SER A 216 -2.19 2.89 13.22
N LYS A 217 -2.37 1.57 13.16
CA LYS A 217 -1.36 0.57 13.50
C LYS A 217 -0.64 0.07 12.25
N LEU A 218 0.68 0.16 12.24
CA LEU A 218 1.52 -0.49 11.26
C LEU A 218 1.69 -1.98 11.60
N MET A 219 1.67 -2.83 10.58
CA MET A 219 2.01 -4.24 10.75
C MET A 219 3.52 -4.42 11.00
N ASN A 220 3.89 -5.50 11.69
CA ASN A 220 5.30 -5.87 11.88
C ASN A 220 5.84 -6.59 10.64
N PHE A 221 7.15 -6.49 10.40
CA PHE A 221 7.83 -7.30 9.40
C PHE A 221 7.81 -8.80 9.78
N GLN A 222 7.77 -9.67 8.79
CA GLN A 222 7.86 -11.13 8.95
C GLN A 222 9.26 -11.64 8.61
N ASN A 223 9.75 -12.60 9.38
CA ASN A 223 11.01 -13.30 9.13
C ASN A 223 10.83 -14.46 8.15
#